data_AF-F0Y1S9-F1
#
_entry.id   AF-F0Y1S9-F1
#
_cell.length_a   1.000
_cell.length_b   1.000
_cell.length_c   1.000
_cell.angle_alpha   90.00
_cell.angle_beta   90.00
_cell.angle_gamma   90.00
#
_symmetry.space_group_name_H-M   'P 1'
#
loop_
_entity.id
_entity.type
_entity.pdbx_description
1 polymer ?
#
loop_
_entity_poly.entity_id
_entity_poly.type
_entity_poly.pdbx_seq_one_letter_code
_entity_poly.pdbx_strand_id
1 'polypeptide(L)'
;MGGDGAKLVGAAGDGDERRVRELLRDGVAVDARDWDGLTALVAAAAKGRAALVGELLGAGADPAAGDKDNITALMEAAIGGHADVAARLLEAAPASLDAAAASGVTALWLAAGEGRLAVAELLLGRGADASNARSDGITALMAAATGGHAAVVAALVRGGADVAAADRDGLTALMNAAENGTAAAAAALLAAGADVDATSATGFTPLIVAAAGGHDAVCAALLDAGADVGRRHDEGVDALMYAAAGGHASTAALLAAGDADVEPHKDDVTALQVAAQGGHLACVSLLLDAGAD
;
A
#
# COMPACT_ATOMS: atom_id res chain seq x y z
N MET A 1 -24.47 -29.10 -6.48
CA MET A 1 -24.78 -28.70 -7.87
C MET A 1 -25.00 -27.21 -7.85
N GLY A 2 -24.11 -26.43 -8.48
CA GLY A 2 -24.28 -24.97 -8.57
C GLY A 2 -25.38 -24.62 -9.57
N GLY A 3 -26.18 -23.61 -9.25
CA GLY A 3 -27.18 -23.04 -10.16
C GLY A 3 -26.53 -22.49 -11.44
N ASP A 4 -27.34 -22.07 -12.42
CA ASP A 4 -26.83 -21.68 -13.74
C ASP A 4 -25.86 -20.49 -13.70
N GLY A 5 -26.01 -19.57 -12.74
CA GLY A 5 -25.01 -18.52 -12.49
C GLY A 5 -23.64 -19.08 -12.09
N ALA A 6 -23.58 -20.05 -11.17
CA ALA A 6 -22.32 -20.70 -10.79
C ALA A 6 -21.64 -21.43 -11.96
N LYS A 7 -22.43 -22.01 -12.88
CA LYS A 7 -21.88 -22.64 -14.10
C LYS A 7 -21.32 -21.59 -15.05
N LEU A 8 -22.00 -20.45 -15.21
CA LEU A 8 -21.56 -19.36 -16.07
C LEU A 8 -20.28 -18.71 -15.52
N VAL A 9 -20.26 -18.42 -14.22
CA VAL A 9 -19.09 -17.89 -13.50
C VAL A 9 -17.91 -18.85 -13.60
N GLY A 10 -18.11 -20.14 -13.34
CA GLY A 10 -17.06 -21.16 -13.47
C GLY A 10 -16.49 -21.24 -14.88
N ALA A 11 -17.34 -21.32 -15.91
CA ALA A 11 -16.91 -21.33 -17.30
C ALA A 11 -16.13 -20.06 -17.67
N ALA A 12 -16.60 -18.90 -17.20
CA ALA A 12 -15.93 -17.63 -17.44
C ALA A 12 -14.58 -17.53 -16.71
N GLY A 13 -14.49 -18.12 -15.51
CA GLY A 13 -13.30 -18.27 -14.67
C GLY A 13 -12.31 -19.33 -15.12
N ASP A 14 -12.73 -20.30 -15.93
CA ASP A 14 -11.87 -21.30 -16.60
C ASP A 14 -11.48 -20.88 -18.03
N GLY A 15 -12.22 -19.95 -18.63
CA GLY A 15 -11.95 -19.44 -19.98
C GLY A 15 -12.56 -20.32 -21.05
N ASP A 16 -13.53 -21.15 -20.69
CA ASP A 16 -14.31 -21.94 -21.64
C ASP A 16 -15.32 -21.02 -22.33
N GLU A 17 -14.84 -20.22 -23.27
CA GLU A 17 -15.66 -19.28 -24.05
C GLU A 17 -16.80 -20.00 -24.79
N ARG A 18 -16.56 -21.25 -25.23
CA ARG A 18 -17.60 -22.07 -25.86
C ARG A 18 -18.72 -22.32 -24.86
N ARG A 19 -18.38 -22.73 -23.64
CA ARG A 19 -19.37 -22.98 -22.60
C ARG A 19 -20.09 -21.72 -22.15
N VAL A 20 -19.40 -20.59 -22.04
CA VAL A 20 -20.04 -19.29 -21.78
C VAL A 20 -21.08 -18.97 -22.86
N ARG A 21 -20.72 -19.06 -24.14
CA ARG A 21 -21.64 -18.79 -25.25
C ARG A 21 -22.83 -19.75 -25.28
N GLU A 22 -22.61 -21.03 -24.98
CA GLU A 22 -23.70 -22.01 -24.84
C GLU A 22 -24.68 -21.61 -23.73
N LEU A 23 -24.19 -21.29 -22.54
CA LEU A 23 -25.03 -20.92 -21.40
C LEU A 23 -25.84 -19.65 -21.68
N LEU A 24 -25.24 -18.62 -22.30
CA LEU A 24 -25.96 -17.40 -22.67
C LEU A 24 -27.04 -17.68 -23.74
N ARG A 25 -26.76 -18.55 -24.72
CA ARG A 25 -27.76 -18.97 -25.72
C ARG A 25 -28.91 -19.78 -25.11
N ASP A 26 -28.62 -20.58 -24.09
CA ASP A 26 -29.60 -21.36 -23.34
C ASP A 26 -30.46 -20.48 -22.40
N GLY A 27 -30.25 -19.16 -22.39
CA GLY A 27 -31.08 -18.18 -21.67
C GLY A 27 -30.59 -17.87 -20.26
N VAL A 28 -29.39 -18.30 -19.88
CA VAL A 28 -28.78 -17.86 -18.61
C VAL A 28 -28.50 -16.36 -18.71
N ALA A 29 -29.01 -15.58 -17.75
CA ALA A 29 -28.76 -14.15 -17.69
C ALA A 29 -27.25 -13.87 -17.59
N VAL A 30 -26.76 -12.87 -18.33
CA VAL A 30 -25.33 -12.53 -18.37
C VAL A 30 -24.78 -12.12 -16.99
N ASP A 31 -25.61 -11.46 -16.18
CA ASP A 31 -25.30 -11.07 -14.80
C ASP A 31 -25.77 -12.11 -13.77
N ALA A 32 -26.02 -13.36 -14.18
CA ALA A 32 -26.35 -14.43 -13.25
C ALA A 32 -25.19 -14.63 -12.26
N ARG A 33 -25.53 -14.66 -10.98
CA ARG A 33 -24.58 -14.71 -9.87
C ARG A 33 -24.35 -16.12 -9.38
N ASP A 34 -23.13 -16.40 -8.91
CA ASP A 34 -22.88 -17.59 -8.11
C ASP A 34 -23.30 -17.41 -6.64
N TRP A 35 -22.87 -18.32 -5.77
CA TRP A 35 -23.21 -18.30 -4.35
C TRP A 35 -22.52 -17.18 -3.55
N ASP A 36 -21.49 -16.55 -4.11
CA ASP A 36 -20.75 -15.44 -3.49
C ASP A 36 -21.19 -14.08 -4.05
N GLY A 37 -22.16 -14.07 -4.98
CA GLY A 37 -22.60 -12.88 -5.69
C GLY A 37 -21.74 -12.54 -6.91
N LEU A 38 -20.74 -13.35 -7.24
CA LEU A 38 -19.80 -13.12 -8.33
C LEU A 38 -20.52 -13.21 -9.68
N THR A 39 -20.18 -12.33 -10.63
CA THR A 39 -20.65 -12.42 -12.02
C THR A 39 -19.57 -13.00 -12.93
N ALA A 40 -19.99 -13.47 -14.10
CA ALA A 40 -19.08 -13.97 -15.13
C ALA A 40 -18.04 -12.91 -15.56
N LEU A 41 -18.45 -11.64 -15.57
CA LEU A 41 -17.60 -10.52 -15.93
C LEU A 41 -16.47 -10.32 -14.91
N VAL A 42 -16.79 -10.36 -13.61
CA VAL A 42 -15.79 -10.25 -12.53
C VAL A 42 -14.81 -11.42 -12.60
N ALA A 43 -15.30 -12.66 -12.77
CA ALA A 43 -14.44 -13.84 -12.87
C ALA A 43 -13.52 -13.82 -14.11
N ALA A 44 -14.01 -13.36 -15.26
CA ALA A 44 -13.20 -13.20 -16.47
C ALA A 44 -12.14 -12.11 -16.30
N ALA A 45 -12.48 -11.00 -15.63
CA ALA A 45 -11.56 -9.91 -15.36
C ALA A 45 -10.43 -10.30 -14.39
N ALA A 46 -10.76 -11.01 -13.31
CA ALA A 46 -9.77 -11.55 -12.36
C ALA A 46 -8.71 -12.43 -13.03
N LYS A 47 -9.09 -13.11 -14.12
CA LYS A 47 -8.21 -13.99 -14.90
C LYS A 47 -7.60 -13.33 -16.14
N GLY A 48 -7.80 -12.03 -16.35
CA GLY A 48 -7.19 -11.30 -17.47
C GLY A 48 -7.75 -11.68 -18.85
N ARG A 49 -8.98 -12.20 -18.92
CA ARG A 49 -9.56 -12.70 -20.18
C ARG A 49 -10.18 -11.58 -21.01
N ALA A 50 -9.35 -10.72 -21.58
CA ALA A 50 -9.81 -9.54 -22.32
C ALA A 50 -10.81 -9.83 -23.44
N ALA A 51 -10.62 -10.90 -24.22
CA ALA A 51 -11.56 -11.30 -25.27
C ALA A 51 -12.95 -11.61 -24.69
N LEU A 52 -13.00 -12.48 -23.67
CA LEU A 52 -14.22 -12.87 -23.00
C LEU A 52 -14.91 -11.70 -22.29
N VAL A 53 -14.13 -10.80 -21.66
CA VAL A 53 -14.65 -9.56 -21.07
C VAL A 53 -15.38 -8.73 -22.13
N GLY A 54 -14.79 -8.58 -23.32
CA GLY A 54 -15.45 -7.88 -24.44
C GLY A 54 -16.74 -8.56 -24.90
N GLU A 55 -16.78 -9.89 -24.94
CA GLU A 55 -17.99 -10.65 -25.28
C GLU A 55 -19.09 -10.48 -24.24
N LEU A 56 -18.76 -10.55 -22.96
CA LEU A 56 -19.72 -10.39 -21.86
C LEU A 56 -20.30 -8.96 -21.85
N LEU A 57 -19.46 -7.94 -22.03
CA LEU A 57 -19.92 -6.54 -22.15
C LEU A 57 -20.81 -6.36 -23.40
N GLY A 58 -20.45 -6.96 -24.53
CA GLY A 58 -21.27 -6.96 -25.74
C GLY A 58 -22.60 -7.69 -25.59
N ALA A 59 -22.68 -8.65 -24.66
CA ALA A 59 -23.92 -9.33 -24.27
C ALA A 59 -24.74 -8.55 -23.22
N GLY A 60 -24.28 -7.37 -22.80
CA GLY A 60 -24.97 -6.49 -21.87
C GLY A 60 -24.64 -6.72 -20.39
N ALA A 61 -23.50 -7.36 -20.07
CA ALA A 61 -23.04 -7.46 -18.68
C ALA A 61 -22.85 -6.08 -18.06
N ASP A 62 -23.30 -5.91 -16.82
CA ASP A 62 -23.12 -4.65 -16.08
C ASP A 62 -21.70 -4.54 -15.52
N PRO A 63 -20.85 -3.59 -16.01
CA PRO A 63 -19.50 -3.41 -15.50
C PRO A 63 -19.43 -2.90 -14.05
N ALA A 64 -20.54 -2.37 -13.51
CA ALA A 64 -20.64 -1.92 -12.13
C ALA A 64 -21.12 -3.04 -11.18
N ALA A 65 -21.52 -4.20 -11.70
CA ALA A 65 -21.93 -5.32 -10.86
C ALA A 65 -20.72 -5.87 -10.08
N GLY A 66 -20.81 -5.77 -8.75
CA GLY A 66 -19.86 -6.40 -7.84
C GLY A 66 -20.41 -7.66 -7.17
N ASP A 67 -19.52 -8.38 -6.50
CA ASP A 67 -19.85 -9.48 -5.60
C ASP A 67 -20.50 -9.00 -4.28
N LYS A 68 -20.63 -9.87 -3.28
CA LYS A 68 -21.17 -9.50 -1.95
C LYS A 68 -20.37 -8.40 -1.22
N ASP A 69 -19.09 -8.24 -1.56
CA ASP A 69 -18.18 -7.26 -0.98
C ASP A 69 -18.04 -6.03 -1.89
N ASN A 70 -18.91 -5.90 -2.89
CA ASN A 70 -18.88 -4.87 -3.94
C ASN A 70 -17.59 -4.87 -4.77
N ILE A 71 -16.87 -6.00 -4.86
CA ILE A 71 -15.69 -6.12 -5.72
C ILE A 71 -16.16 -6.22 -7.17
N THR A 72 -15.80 -5.20 -7.96
CA THR A 72 -16.17 -5.10 -9.38
C THR A 72 -15.12 -5.73 -10.29
N ALA A 73 -15.47 -5.91 -11.56
CA ALA A 73 -14.54 -6.41 -12.57
C ALA A 73 -13.30 -5.51 -12.74
N LEU A 74 -13.46 -4.19 -12.57
CA LEU A 74 -12.35 -3.26 -12.66
C LEU A 74 -11.38 -3.41 -11.48
N MET A 75 -11.89 -3.69 -10.28
CA MET A 75 -11.08 -3.96 -9.09
C MET A 75 -10.27 -5.25 -9.24
N GLU A 76 -10.88 -6.31 -9.76
CA GLU A 76 -10.18 -7.56 -10.04
C GLU A 76 -9.10 -7.41 -11.12
N ALA A 77 -9.40 -6.65 -12.19
CA ALA A 77 -8.40 -6.30 -13.20
C ALA A 77 -7.23 -5.49 -12.59
N ALA A 78 -7.53 -4.60 -11.64
CA ALA A 78 -6.54 -3.82 -10.90
C ALA A 78 -5.67 -4.67 -9.98
N ILE A 79 -6.24 -5.65 -9.26
CA ILE A 79 -5.46 -6.60 -8.45
C ILE A 79 -4.54 -7.45 -9.35
N GLY A 80 -5.10 -7.98 -10.43
CA GLY A 80 -4.39 -8.86 -11.38
C GLY A 80 -3.37 -8.15 -12.27
N GLY A 81 -3.42 -6.81 -12.36
CA GLY A 81 -2.55 -6.04 -13.26
C GLY A 81 -2.95 -6.12 -14.74
N HIS A 82 -4.20 -6.48 -15.04
CA HIS A 82 -4.69 -6.71 -16.40
C HIS A 82 -5.11 -5.39 -17.05
N ALA A 83 -4.14 -4.60 -17.50
CA ALA A 83 -4.36 -3.26 -18.04
C ALA A 83 -5.24 -3.24 -19.31
N ASP A 84 -5.19 -4.29 -20.13
CA ASP A 84 -6.05 -4.45 -21.32
C ASP A 84 -7.52 -4.70 -20.94
N VAL A 85 -7.76 -5.52 -19.91
CA VAL A 85 -9.08 -5.72 -19.32
C VAL A 85 -9.60 -4.43 -18.71
N ALA A 86 -8.78 -3.74 -17.90
CA ALA A 86 -9.15 -2.47 -17.28
C ALA A 86 -9.52 -1.43 -18.36
N ALA A 87 -8.74 -1.33 -19.44
CA ALA A 87 -9.02 -0.42 -20.55
C ALA A 87 -10.39 -0.71 -21.20
N ARG A 88 -10.69 -1.98 -21.48
CA ARG A 88 -11.97 -2.41 -22.05
C ARG A 88 -13.16 -2.10 -21.14
N LEU A 89 -13.01 -2.35 -19.84
CA LEU A 89 -14.06 -2.04 -18.85
C LEU A 89 -14.36 -0.54 -18.80
N LEU A 90 -13.32 0.30 -18.86
CA LEU A 90 -13.43 1.76 -18.87
C LEU A 90 -13.96 2.33 -20.21
N GLU A 91 -13.95 1.55 -21.29
CA GLU A 91 -14.51 1.92 -22.59
C GLU A 91 -16.00 1.59 -22.70
N ALA A 92 -16.44 0.45 -22.13
CA ALA A 92 -17.80 -0.05 -22.30
C ALA A 92 -18.86 0.77 -21.55
N ALA A 93 -18.47 1.45 -20.47
CA ALA A 93 -19.28 2.45 -19.79
C ALA A 93 -18.31 3.37 -19.03
N PRO A 94 -18.75 4.55 -18.58
CA PRO A 94 -18.14 5.19 -17.43
C PRO A 94 -18.42 4.31 -16.20
N ALA A 95 -17.78 3.13 -16.14
CA ALA A 95 -17.65 2.37 -14.91
C ALA A 95 -17.23 3.39 -13.86
N SER A 96 -17.91 3.40 -12.72
CA SER A 96 -17.60 4.35 -11.65
C SER A 96 -16.14 4.12 -11.27
N LEU A 97 -15.28 4.99 -11.77
CA LEU A 97 -13.82 4.87 -11.70
C LEU A 97 -13.36 4.78 -10.24
N ASP A 98 -14.11 5.46 -9.39
CA ASP A 98 -13.95 5.55 -7.95
C ASP A 98 -15.04 4.76 -7.18
N ALA A 99 -15.68 3.77 -7.82
CA ALA A 99 -16.49 2.82 -7.07
C ALA A 99 -15.62 2.17 -5.98
N ALA A 100 -16.18 2.05 -4.79
CA ALA A 100 -15.51 1.48 -3.64
C ALA A 100 -16.13 0.13 -3.27
N ALA A 101 -15.27 -0.82 -2.92
CA ALA A 101 -15.68 -2.07 -2.28
C ALA A 101 -16.29 -1.77 -0.90
N ALA A 102 -16.88 -2.78 -0.25
CA ALA A 102 -17.40 -2.66 1.11
C ALA A 102 -16.34 -2.20 2.13
N SER A 103 -15.07 -2.49 1.88
CA SER A 103 -13.93 -2.04 2.71
C SER A 103 -13.48 -0.60 2.43
N GLY A 104 -14.05 0.07 1.43
CA GLY A 104 -13.69 1.42 1.02
C GLY A 104 -12.53 1.50 0.00
N VAL A 105 -12.03 0.37 -0.49
CA VAL A 105 -10.95 0.36 -1.51
C VAL A 105 -11.51 0.58 -2.92
N THR A 106 -10.82 1.38 -3.72
CA THR A 106 -11.10 1.59 -5.15
C THR A 106 -10.18 0.74 -6.02
N ALA A 107 -10.43 0.68 -7.32
CA ALA A 107 -9.51 0.03 -8.27
C ALA A 107 -8.11 0.68 -8.24
N LEU A 108 -8.01 2.01 -8.08
CA LEU A 108 -6.72 2.69 -7.97
C LEU A 108 -5.98 2.29 -6.70
N TRP A 109 -6.70 2.20 -5.57
CA TRP A 109 -6.13 1.74 -4.30
C TRP A 109 -5.55 0.32 -4.42
N LEU A 110 -6.31 -0.60 -5.03
CA LEU A 110 -5.90 -1.99 -5.23
C LEU A 110 -4.69 -2.10 -6.18
N ALA A 111 -4.73 -1.42 -7.33
CA ALA A 111 -3.59 -1.37 -8.24
C ALA A 111 -2.34 -0.81 -7.55
N ALA A 112 -2.52 0.16 -6.65
CA ALA A 112 -1.43 0.78 -5.94
C ALA A 112 -0.76 -0.15 -4.92
N GLY A 113 -1.56 -0.81 -4.06
CA GLY A 113 -1.05 -1.78 -3.09
C GLY A 113 -0.40 -3.01 -3.73
N GLU A 114 -0.90 -3.43 -4.90
CA GLU A 114 -0.37 -4.57 -5.68
C GLU A 114 0.77 -4.19 -6.65
N GLY A 115 1.17 -2.93 -6.71
CA GLY A 115 2.29 -2.47 -7.55
C GLY A 115 2.00 -2.50 -9.05
N ARG A 116 0.73 -2.46 -9.45
CA ARG A 116 0.30 -2.56 -10.87
C ARG A 116 0.38 -1.21 -11.57
N LEU A 117 1.61 -0.76 -11.85
CA LEU A 117 1.90 0.55 -12.46
C LEU A 117 1.05 0.85 -13.71
N ALA A 118 0.99 -0.07 -14.67
CA ALA A 118 0.25 0.16 -15.92
C ALA A 118 -1.25 0.38 -15.68
N VAL A 119 -1.84 -0.29 -14.69
CA VAL A 119 -3.25 -0.08 -14.33
C VAL A 119 -3.42 1.22 -13.57
N ALA A 120 -2.52 1.53 -12.62
CA ALA A 120 -2.56 2.80 -11.88
C ALA A 120 -2.46 4.01 -12.82
N GLU A 121 -1.51 4.00 -13.76
CA GLU A 121 -1.36 5.08 -14.77
C GLU A 121 -2.57 5.18 -15.69
N LEU A 122 -3.16 4.05 -16.09
CA LEU A 122 -4.40 4.03 -16.86
C LEU A 122 -5.54 4.69 -16.07
N LEU A 123 -5.76 4.30 -14.83
CA LEU A 123 -6.83 4.83 -13.98
C LEU A 123 -6.66 6.34 -13.74
N LEU A 124 -5.46 6.77 -13.36
CA LEU A 124 -5.13 8.19 -13.19
C LEU A 124 -5.32 8.98 -14.50
N GLY A 125 -4.90 8.43 -15.63
CA GLY A 125 -5.07 9.04 -16.95
C GLY A 125 -6.54 9.14 -17.39
N ARG A 126 -7.44 8.36 -16.78
CA ARG A 126 -8.90 8.45 -16.96
C ARG A 126 -9.59 9.31 -15.89
N GLY A 127 -8.82 9.90 -14.97
CA GLY A 127 -9.31 10.84 -13.97
C GLY A 127 -9.69 10.22 -12.62
N ALA A 128 -9.10 9.09 -12.24
CA ALA A 128 -9.36 8.46 -10.94
C ALA A 128 -8.91 9.39 -9.82
N ASP A 129 -9.72 9.52 -8.76
CA ASP A 129 -9.41 10.41 -7.65
C ASP A 129 -8.34 9.77 -6.74
N ALA A 130 -7.13 10.32 -6.83
CA ALA A 130 -5.98 9.89 -6.03
C ALA A 130 -6.09 10.25 -4.54
N SER A 131 -7.06 11.07 -4.15
CA SER A 131 -7.33 11.43 -2.75
C SER A 131 -8.24 10.44 -2.01
N ASN A 132 -8.83 9.49 -2.74
CA ASN A 132 -9.67 8.45 -2.12
C ASN A 132 -8.91 7.68 -1.04
N ALA A 133 -9.60 7.46 0.07
CA ALA A 133 -9.10 6.75 1.22
C ALA A 133 -10.13 5.74 1.72
N ARG A 134 -9.64 4.64 2.31
CA ARG A 134 -10.50 3.72 3.06
C ARG A 134 -11.10 4.43 4.27
N SER A 135 -12.04 3.77 4.94
CA SER A 135 -12.65 4.34 6.13
C SER A 135 -11.63 4.76 7.18
N ASP A 136 -10.54 4.02 7.39
CA ASP A 136 -9.46 4.35 8.34
C ASP A 136 -8.47 5.42 7.88
N GLY A 137 -8.68 6.02 6.71
CA GLY A 137 -7.84 7.09 6.18
C GLY A 137 -6.67 6.59 5.33
N ILE A 138 -6.48 5.27 5.19
CA ILE A 138 -5.40 4.74 4.35
C ILE A 138 -5.68 5.04 2.87
N THR A 139 -4.80 5.83 2.26
CA THR A 139 -4.85 6.23 0.84
C THR A 139 -4.17 5.20 -0.08
N ALA A 140 -4.35 5.35 -1.39
CA ALA A 140 -3.61 4.57 -2.39
C ALA A 140 -2.08 4.81 -2.30
N LEU A 141 -1.66 6.04 -1.96
CA LEU A 141 -0.25 6.40 -1.81
C LEU A 141 0.39 5.66 -0.64
N MET A 142 -0.32 5.56 0.50
CA MET A 142 0.12 4.79 1.66
C MET A 142 0.23 3.30 1.33
N ALA A 143 -0.77 2.73 0.64
CA ALA A 143 -0.73 1.32 0.22
C ALA A 143 0.47 1.02 -0.71
N ALA A 144 0.76 1.90 -1.67
CA ALA A 144 1.93 1.78 -2.54
C ALA A 144 3.25 1.88 -1.75
N ALA A 145 3.30 2.75 -0.75
CA ALA A 145 4.47 2.95 0.11
C ALA A 145 4.76 1.71 0.97
N THR A 146 3.72 1.14 1.61
CA THR A 146 3.78 -0.13 2.35
C THR A 146 4.35 -1.25 1.48
N GLY A 147 3.87 -1.37 0.24
CA GLY A 147 4.35 -2.39 -0.72
C GLY A 147 5.71 -2.10 -1.36
N GLY A 148 6.28 -0.92 -1.16
CA GLY A 148 7.56 -0.50 -1.74
C GLY A 148 7.51 -0.21 -3.23
N HIS A 149 6.32 0.09 -3.77
CA HIS A 149 6.08 0.26 -5.20
C HIS A 149 6.45 1.68 -5.65
N ALA A 150 7.74 2.02 -5.64
CA ALA A 150 8.25 3.36 -5.89
C ALA A 150 7.77 4.00 -7.22
N ALA A 151 7.63 3.19 -8.28
CA ALA A 151 7.12 3.69 -9.56
C ALA A 151 5.63 4.08 -9.47
N VAL A 152 4.83 3.34 -8.71
CA VAL A 152 3.42 3.66 -8.44
C VAL A 152 3.33 4.89 -7.55
N VAL A 153 4.16 5.01 -6.52
CA VAL A 153 4.27 6.23 -5.68
C VAL A 153 4.48 7.45 -6.57
N ALA A 154 5.46 7.41 -7.48
CA ALA A 154 5.73 8.52 -8.40
C ALA A 154 4.55 8.80 -9.35
N ALA A 155 3.82 7.78 -9.80
CA ALA A 155 2.63 7.95 -10.63
C ALA A 155 1.48 8.61 -9.86
N LEU A 156 1.22 8.18 -8.62
CA LEU A 156 0.18 8.73 -7.74
C LEU A 156 0.44 10.21 -7.41
N VAL A 157 1.67 10.56 -7.05
CA VAL A 157 2.05 11.95 -6.79
C VAL A 157 1.84 12.82 -8.03
N ARG A 158 2.26 12.33 -9.21
CA ARG A 158 2.01 13.04 -10.48
C ARG A 158 0.52 13.16 -10.79
N GLY A 159 -0.27 12.17 -10.37
CA GLY A 159 -1.72 12.14 -10.45
C GLY A 159 -2.44 13.00 -9.40
N GLY A 160 -1.71 13.74 -8.56
CA GLY A 160 -2.28 14.66 -7.58
C GLY A 160 -2.56 14.06 -6.20
N ALA A 161 -2.01 12.89 -5.86
CA ALA A 161 -2.07 12.37 -4.50
C ALA A 161 -1.38 13.33 -3.52
N ASP A 162 -2.02 13.58 -2.38
CA ASP A 162 -1.44 14.38 -1.30
C ASP A 162 -0.38 13.58 -0.54
N VAL A 163 0.87 14.02 -0.65
CA VAL A 163 2.03 13.39 0.02
C VAL A 163 1.97 13.58 1.54
N ALA A 164 1.29 14.62 2.02
CA ALA A 164 1.13 14.92 3.44
C ALA A 164 -0.10 14.27 4.07
N ALA A 165 -0.92 13.55 3.28
CA ALA A 165 -2.07 12.83 3.82
C ALA A 165 -1.63 11.87 4.93
N ALA A 166 -2.44 11.81 5.98
CA ALA A 166 -2.25 10.96 7.14
C ALA A 166 -3.52 10.17 7.44
N ASP A 167 -3.36 8.94 7.92
CA ASP A 167 -4.49 8.11 8.35
C ASP A 167 -5.02 8.55 9.73
N ARG A 168 -5.95 7.79 10.30
CA ARG A 168 -6.55 8.12 11.62
C ARG A 168 -5.56 8.10 12.78
N ASP A 169 -4.43 7.41 12.65
CA ASP A 169 -3.37 7.36 13.67
C ASP A 169 -2.26 8.41 13.36
N GLY A 170 -2.47 9.24 12.34
CA GLY A 170 -1.52 10.25 11.91
C GLY A 170 -0.36 9.68 11.09
N LEU A 171 -0.42 8.42 10.65
CA LEU A 171 0.65 7.82 9.85
C LEU A 171 0.59 8.34 8.41
N THR A 172 1.72 8.82 7.92
CA THR A 172 1.90 9.26 6.53
C THR A 172 2.45 8.13 5.66
N ALA A 173 2.37 8.28 4.34
CA ALA A 173 2.98 7.32 3.41
C ALA A 173 4.49 7.11 3.67
N LEU A 174 5.21 8.15 4.12
CA LEU A 174 6.64 8.03 4.46
C LEU A 174 6.85 7.18 5.71
N MET A 175 5.96 7.27 6.70
CA MET A 175 5.97 6.39 7.88
C MET A 175 5.63 4.95 7.51
N ASN A 176 4.65 4.71 6.63
CA ASN A 176 4.37 3.36 6.15
C ASN A 176 5.57 2.76 5.39
N ALA A 177 6.26 3.54 4.57
CA ALA A 177 7.50 3.09 3.92
C ALA A 177 8.61 2.78 4.94
N ALA A 178 8.71 3.62 5.99
CA ALA A 178 9.67 3.43 7.07
C ALA A 178 9.41 2.17 7.88
N GLU A 179 8.16 1.91 8.27
CA GLU A 179 7.75 0.72 9.02
C GLU A 179 8.08 -0.57 8.26
N ASN A 180 7.90 -0.55 6.94
CA ASN A 180 8.08 -1.71 6.07
C ASN A 180 9.47 -1.80 5.43
N GLY A 181 10.39 -0.88 5.75
CA GLY A 181 11.75 -0.89 5.23
C GLY A 181 11.86 -0.64 3.72
N THR A 182 10.88 0.00 3.10
CA THR A 182 10.79 0.13 1.64
C THR A 182 11.56 1.34 1.10
N ALA A 183 12.89 1.27 1.18
CA ALA A 183 13.80 2.38 0.87
C ALA A 183 13.54 3.08 -0.48
N ALA A 184 13.19 2.35 -1.53
CA ALA A 184 12.88 2.95 -2.84
C ALA A 184 11.61 3.81 -2.81
N ALA A 185 10.58 3.40 -2.07
CA ALA A 185 9.36 4.18 -1.89
C ALA A 185 9.60 5.38 -0.97
N ALA A 186 10.35 5.21 0.12
CA ALA A 186 10.77 6.30 0.99
C ALA A 186 11.53 7.38 0.20
N ALA A 187 12.51 7.00 -0.62
CA ALA A 187 13.25 7.93 -1.48
C ALA A 187 12.34 8.65 -2.49
N ALA A 188 11.37 7.95 -3.08
CA ALA A 188 10.40 8.56 -3.99
C ALA A 188 9.49 9.58 -3.29
N LEU A 189 9.06 9.29 -2.05
CA LEU A 189 8.25 10.21 -1.24
C LEU A 189 9.05 11.44 -0.81
N LEU A 190 10.29 11.27 -0.36
CA LEU A 190 11.19 12.37 -0.02
C LEU A 190 11.46 13.27 -1.23
N ALA A 191 11.71 12.68 -2.41
CA ALA A 191 11.86 13.42 -3.65
C ALA A 191 10.57 14.16 -4.08
N ALA A 192 9.41 13.68 -3.63
CA ALA A 192 8.11 14.31 -3.82
C ALA A 192 7.79 15.38 -2.76
N GLY A 193 8.69 15.65 -1.82
CA GLY A 193 8.51 16.68 -0.79
C GLY A 193 7.73 16.21 0.43
N ALA A 194 7.74 14.90 0.74
CA ALA A 194 7.26 14.41 2.03
C ALA A 194 8.02 15.10 3.18
N ASP A 195 7.28 15.51 4.21
CA ASP A 195 7.89 16.02 5.43
C ASP A 195 8.66 14.88 6.13
N VAL A 196 9.98 15.00 6.13
CA VAL A 196 10.91 14.02 6.70
C VAL A 196 10.69 13.83 8.20
N ASP A 197 10.18 14.86 8.88
CA ASP A 197 9.90 14.88 10.31
C ASP A 197 8.40 15.00 10.59
N ALA A 198 7.53 14.51 9.71
CA ALA A 198 6.10 14.38 10.04
C ALA A 198 5.93 13.57 11.34
N THR A 199 4.85 13.82 12.09
CA THR A 199 4.58 13.11 13.36
C THR A 199 3.23 12.40 13.33
N SER A 200 3.21 11.16 13.81
CA SER A 200 1.95 10.45 14.11
C SER A 200 1.19 11.13 15.24
N ALA A 201 -0.01 10.63 15.54
CA ALA A 201 -0.81 11.10 16.66
C ALA A 201 -0.14 10.93 18.04
N THR A 202 0.89 10.08 18.13
CA THR A 202 1.68 9.82 19.34
C THR A 202 3.14 10.32 19.24
N GLY A 203 3.42 11.17 18.25
CA GLY A 203 4.71 11.84 18.08
C GLY A 203 5.78 11.03 17.34
N PHE A 204 5.46 9.86 16.79
CA PHE A 204 6.46 9.06 16.05
C PHE A 204 6.81 9.74 14.73
N THR A 205 8.12 9.88 14.46
CA THR A 205 8.64 10.33 13.17
C THR A 205 8.98 9.13 12.27
N PRO A 206 9.12 9.32 10.95
CA PRO A 206 9.58 8.26 10.06
C PRO A 206 10.92 7.64 10.50
N LEU A 207 11.84 8.44 11.04
CA LEU A 207 13.13 7.95 11.52
C LEU A 207 13.00 7.05 12.75
N ILE A 208 12.14 7.41 13.71
CA ILE A 208 11.84 6.57 14.87
C ILE A 208 11.25 5.23 14.42
N VAL A 209 10.29 5.27 13.50
CA VAL A 209 9.62 4.07 12.96
C VAL A 209 10.61 3.16 12.22
N ALA A 210 11.45 3.71 11.34
CA ALA A 210 12.48 2.95 10.62
C ALA A 210 13.51 2.34 11.57
N ALA A 211 13.92 3.07 12.61
CA ALA A 211 14.89 2.62 13.58
C ALA A 211 14.37 1.48 14.47
N ALA A 212 13.10 1.51 14.86
CA ALA A 212 12.45 0.40 15.56
C ALA A 212 12.44 -0.89 14.74
N GLY A 213 12.30 -0.78 13.41
CA GLY A 213 12.37 -1.90 12.47
C GLY A 213 13.78 -2.34 12.08
N GLY A 214 14.82 -1.58 12.41
CA GLY A 214 16.21 -1.86 12.00
C GLY A 214 16.47 -1.62 10.50
N HIS A 215 15.71 -0.72 9.88
CA HIS A 215 15.71 -0.53 8.44
C HIS A 215 16.78 0.47 7.98
N ASP A 216 18.05 0.04 8.03
CA ASP A 216 19.25 0.86 7.73
C ASP A 216 19.12 1.75 6.48
N ALA A 217 18.64 1.18 5.37
CA ALA A 217 18.54 1.89 4.10
C ALA A 217 17.50 3.03 4.14
N VAL A 218 16.40 2.86 4.90
CA VAL A 218 15.43 3.93 5.10
C VAL A 218 16.00 4.97 6.05
N CYS A 219 16.61 4.54 7.17
CA CYS A 219 17.25 5.47 8.12
C CYS A 219 18.27 6.36 7.42
N ALA A 220 19.14 5.78 6.58
CA ALA A 220 20.11 6.53 5.78
C ALA A 220 19.42 7.55 4.86
N ALA A 221 18.37 7.14 4.12
CA ALA A 221 17.65 8.05 3.22
C ALA A 221 16.96 9.20 3.98
N LEU A 222 16.44 8.94 5.18
CA LEU A 222 15.82 9.96 6.04
C LEU A 222 16.87 10.94 6.59
N LEU A 223 18.01 10.44 7.08
CA LEU A 223 19.12 11.27 7.55
C LEU A 223 19.71 12.13 6.43
N ASP A 224 19.89 11.55 5.23
CA ASP A 224 20.34 12.28 4.03
C ASP A 224 19.36 13.38 3.62
N ALA A 225 18.06 13.19 3.91
CA ALA A 225 17.01 14.19 3.71
C ALA A 225 16.88 15.21 4.86
N GLY A 226 17.72 15.10 5.90
CA GLY A 226 17.77 16.04 7.01
C GLY A 226 16.82 15.73 8.16
N ALA A 227 16.43 14.48 8.35
CA ALA A 227 15.66 14.06 9.53
C ALA A 227 16.37 14.49 10.83
N ASP A 228 15.61 15.06 11.76
CA ASP A 228 16.14 15.40 13.08
C ASP A 228 16.28 14.13 13.94
N VAL A 229 17.53 13.69 14.10
CA VAL A 229 17.92 12.48 14.84
C VAL A 229 17.56 12.54 16.33
N GLY A 230 17.42 13.74 16.90
CA GLY A 230 17.14 13.96 18.31
C GLY A 230 15.65 14.02 18.64
N ARG A 231 14.76 13.87 17.65
CA ARG A 231 13.31 13.87 17.86
C ARG A 231 12.89 12.72 18.77
N ARG A 232 12.02 13.04 19.72
CA ARG A 232 11.39 12.10 20.64
C ARG A 232 9.89 12.09 20.37
N HIS A 233 9.28 10.92 20.46
CA HIS A 233 7.82 10.82 20.48
C HIS A 233 7.27 11.16 21.87
N ASP A 234 5.95 11.07 22.06
CA ASP A 234 5.27 11.59 23.26
C ASP A 234 5.70 10.93 24.59
N GLU A 235 6.29 9.74 24.56
CA GLU A 235 6.84 9.07 25.76
C GLU A 235 8.33 9.36 25.98
N GLY A 236 8.91 10.28 25.21
CA GLY A 236 10.30 10.70 25.37
C GLY A 236 11.32 9.78 24.70
N VAL A 237 10.92 8.76 23.94
CA VAL A 237 11.85 7.82 23.28
C VAL A 237 12.23 8.33 21.88
N ASP A 238 13.53 8.25 21.56
CA ASP A 238 14.09 8.63 20.25
C ASP A 238 14.43 7.41 19.37
N ALA A 239 14.90 7.66 18.16
CA ALA A 239 15.26 6.60 17.20
C ALA A 239 16.41 5.71 17.70
N LEU A 240 17.41 6.27 18.40
CA LEU A 240 18.57 5.52 18.87
C LEU A 240 18.17 4.53 19.98
N MET A 241 17.30 4.96 20.89
CA MET A 241 16.74 4.11 21.94
C MET A 241 15.96 2.93 21.34
N TYR A 242 15.16 3.14 20.29
CA TYR A 242 14.47 2.05 19.59
C TYR A 242 15.42 1.09 18.86
N ALA A 243 16.44 1.62 18.16
CA ALA A 243 17.46 0.78 17.53
C ALA A 243 18.22 -0.06 18.56
N ALA A 244 18.57 0.53 19.71
CA ALA A 244 19.22 -0.16 20.82
C ALA A 244 18.32 -1.24 21.45
N ALA A 245 17.03 -0.94 21.66
CA ALA A 245 16.03 -1.85 22.19
C ALA A 245 15.76 -3.05 21.28
N GLY A 246 15.81 -2.84 19.96
CA GLY A 246 15.67 -3.90 18.96
C GLY A 246 16.95 -4.70 18.70
N GLY A 247 18.09 -4.28 19.26
CA GLY A 247 19.39 -4.87 18.99
C GLY A 247 19.94 -4.57 17.58
N HIS A 248 19.44 -3.51 16.94
CA HIS A 248 19.77 -3.11 15.57
C HIS A 248 21.09 -2.32 15.54
N ALA A 249 22.20 -3.00 15.80
CA ALA A 249 23.51 -2.35 15.97
C ALA A 249 23.96 -1.52 14.76
N SER A 250 23.66 -1.97 13.54
CA SER A 250 23.97 -1.23 12.31
C SER A 250 23.19 0.10 12.25
N THR A 251 21.89 0.06 12.56
CA THR A 251 21.05 1.25 12.63
C THR A 251 21.49 2.20 13.75
N ALA A 252 21.83 1.66 14.93
CA ALA A 252 22.37 2.45 16.03
C ALA A 252 23.68 3.15 15.63
N ALA A 253 24.55 2.49 14.85
CA ALA A 253 25.76 3.09 14.29
C ALA A 253 25.44 4.26 13.36
N LEU A 254 24.48 4.07 12.45
CA LEU A 254 24.04 5.11 11.51
C LEU A 254 23.51 6.34 12.26
N LEU A 255 22.70 6.12 13.30
CA LEU A 255 22.12 7.20 14.12
C LEU A 255 23.20 7.92 14.93
N ALA A 256 24.11 7.20 15.59
CA ALA A 256 25.21 7.80 16.34
C ALA A 256 26.15 8.61 15.43
N ALA A 257 26.38 8.16 14.19
CA ALA A 257 27.15 8.91 13.20
C ALA A 257 26.43 10.17 12.69
N GLY A 258 25.11 10.24 12.82
CA GLY A 258 24.28 11.40 12.49
C GLY A 258 24.16 12.42 13.63
N ASP A 259 25.06 12.41 14.61
CA ASP A 259 25.05 13.24 15.82
C ASP A 259 23.84 12.98 16.75
N ALA A 260 23.31 11.74 16.78
CA ALA A 260 22.36 11.34 17.83
C ALA A 260 22.99 11.53 19.22
N ASP A 261 22.24 12.16 20.13
CA ASP A 261 22.65 12.24 21.52
C ASP A 261 22.62 10.84 22.14
N VAL A 262 23.80 10.36 22.55
CA VAL A 262 23.96 9.05 23.20
C VAL A 262 23.70 9.11 24.71
N GLU A 263 23.60 10.31 25.26
CA GLU A 263 23.39 10.59 26.68
C GLU A 263 21.91 10.89 27.01
N PRO A 264 21.46 10.65 28.26
CA PRO A 264 20.09 10.93 28.64
C PRO A 264 19.84 12.43 28.80
N HIS A 265 18.67 12.89 28.35
CA HIS A 265 18.18 14.20 28.75
C HIS A 265 17.31 14.11 30.01
N LYS A 266 17.94 14.27 31.19
CA LYS A 266 17.31 14.32 32.53
C LYS A 266 16.52 13.06 32.94
N ASP A 267 17.10 12.27 33.86
CA ASP A 267 16.45 11.16 34.60
C ASP A 267 15.80 10.03 33.74
N ASP A 268 15.98 10.06 32.42
CA ASP A 268 15.42 9.11 31.46
C ASP A 268 16.33 7.90 31.18
N VAL A 269 15.73 6.82 30.67
CA VAL A 269 16.42 5.58 30.30
C VAL A 269 17.30 5.81 29.07
N THR A 270 18.59 5.46 29.12
CA THR A 270 19.51 5.63 27.99
C THR A 270 19.40 4.50 26.96
N ALA A 271 19.79 4.76 25.71
CA ALA A 271 19.96 3.70 24.71
C ALA A 271 20.89 2.59 25.21
N LEU A 272 21.94 2.93 25.98
CA LEU A 272 22.86 1.98 26.58
C LEU A 272 22.16 1.08 27.61
N GLN A 273 21.33 1.65 28.49
CA GLN A 273 20.56 0.91 29.48
C GLN A 273 19.57 -0.04 28.81
N VAL A 274 18.85 0.40 27.78
CA VAL A 274 17.92 -0.47 27.05
C VAL A 274 18.65 -1.61 26.33
N ALA A 275 19.77 -1.31 25.65
CA ALA A 275 20.60 -2.34 25.01
C ALA A 275 21.14 -3.36 26.02
N ALA A 276 21.60 -2.90 27.20
CA ALA A 276 22.11 -3.76 28.25
C ALA A 276 21.00 -4.64 28.85
N GLN A 277 19.81 -4.09 29.10
CA GLN A 277 18.66 -4.84 29.61
C GLN A 277 18.19 -5.91 28.61
N GLY A 278 18.23 -5.61 27.31
CA GLY A 278 17.94 -6.56 26.23
C GLY A 278 19.06 -7.57 25.93
N GLY A 279 20.26 -7.39 26.51
CA GLY A 279 21.43 -8.25 26.24
C GLY A 279 22.05 -8.03 24.85
N HIS A 280 21.81 -6.88 24.22
CA HIS A 280 22.29 -6.55 22.88
C HIS A 280 23.74 -6.07 22.91
N LEU A 281 24.67 -7.01 23.11
CA LEU A 281 26.10 -6.73 23.31
C LEU A 281 26.75 -5.88 22.21
N ALA A 282 26.32 -6.05 20.94
CA ALA A 282 26.82 -5.23 19.83
C ALA A 282 26.42 -3.75 19.96
N CYS A 283 25.16 -3.48 20.33
CA CYS A 283 24.70 -2.12 20.61
C CYS A 283 25.39 -1.55 21.86
N VAL A 284 25.56 -2.34 22.92
CA VAL A 284 26.29 -1.93 24.13
C VAL A 284 27.71 -1.50 23.79
N SER A 285 28.46 -2.33 23.06
CA SER A 285 29.84 -2.01 22.66
C SER A 285 29.88 -0.73 21.85
N LEU A 286 29.00 -0.60 20.86
CA LEU A 286 28.93 0.56 19.99
C LEU A 286 28.61 1.85 20.75
N LEU A 287 27.65 1.81 21.68
CA LEU A 287 27.25 2.96 22.48
C LEU A 287 28.37 3.38 23.45
N LEU A 288 29.05 2.44 24.08
CA LEU A 288 30.23 2.72 24.91
C LEU A 288 31.37 3.33 24.08
N ASP A 289 31.61 2.81 22.87
CA ASP A 289 32.61 3.35 21.94
C ASP A 289 32.24 4.77 21.45
N ALA A 290 30.94 5.07 21.36
CA ALA A 290 30.41 6.40 21.06
C ALA A 290 30.38 7.35 22.28
N GLY A 291 30.77 6.87 23.47
CA GLY A 291 30.93 7.68 24.67
C GLY A 291 29.75 7.69 25.63
N ALA A 292 28.77 6.78 25.47
CA ALA A 292 27.69 6.61 26.43
C ALA A 292 28.19 6.09 27.80
N ASP A 293 27.68 6.61 28.92
CA ASP A 293 28.00 6.14 30.29
C ASP A 293 26.87 5.44 31.09
#